data_AF-A0A8T1VXD4-F1
#
_entry.id   AF-A0A8T1VXD4-F1
#
_cell.length_a   1.000
_cell.length_b   1.000
_cell.length_c   1.000
_cell.angle_alpha   90.00
_cell.angle_beta   90.00
_cell.angle_gamma   90.00
#
_symmetry.space_group_name_H-M   'P 1'
#
loop_
_entity.id
_entity.type
_entity.pdbx_description
1 polymer ?
#
loop_
_entity_poly.entity_id
_entity_poly.type
_entity_poly.pdbx_seq_one_letter_code
_entity_poly.pdbx_strand_id
1 'polypeptide(L)'
;MLPSRVPDDAKRKREPPADAPQQKRKKWARLLLRELFDLGFHDAAAALEREASVQLRSSAMTKLQGLVARRQWDAALQLVAARGPGDEQLRMKSPLAAREAALLLLQRKFIDLLLSKQLALALRTFQEEILPVYDPSEAEVTQLAALLLCRDAEEMRQRAVRPWQDDELQRKMEELASAEEIVPEGALRRLVQDGPEMDVQVPPPTMSGSVAGECLDVLTSHTDDVWDLAFSPDGGILASASSDGSVVLWEVKREEDAVRFSRTPQLASEALHVLQSLEGPADCLAWSPDSRFLLSSGSRSSTIQLWDRRSGLCEKRFQHPGGVVTKMQWLPCGDQFVSGSADKSLVLWNANEGSIAYQWSGRRVLDVVVHPHDSKVFVLTSGYEIRVYDIAHKSDELFLEAEHLMSCLSMSPSGKFLLVNFVKQEQLACVEIATGSVAAKYRGIREQRYVLRPCFSGAHSELVACGSEDGNIYLWQRDTGKLAVELDGHSSVVNVVVRHPVHPNVIASASDDKTVRLWSLSSLG
;
A
#
# COMPACT_ATOMS: atom_id res chain seq x y z
N MET A 1 73.57 -11.94 -7.93
CA MET A 1 72.93 -10.70 -7.45
C MET A 1 71.96 -10.22 -8.52
N LEU A 2 70.75 -9.85 -8.08
CA LEU A 2 69.59 -9.30 -8.81
C LEU A 2 69.88 -7.94 -9.51
N PRO A 3 69.08 -7.43 -10.48
CA PRO A 3 67.62 -7.12 -10.37
C PRO A 3 66.75 -7.62 -11.56
N SER A 4 65.56 -8.22 -11.40
CA SER A 4 64.21 -7.69 -11.07
C SER A 4 63.67 -6.54 -11.95
N ARG A 5 62.69 -6.84 -12.83
CA ARG A 5 61.39 -6.13 -12.97
C ARG A 5 60.47 -6.76 -14.05
N VAL A 6 59.42 -7.41 -13.56
CA VAL A 6 58.01 -7.59 -14.01
C VAL A 6 57.60 -7.02 -15.39
N PRO A 7 56.85 -7.77 -16.23
CA PRO A 7 55.92 -7.21 -17.21
C PRO A 7 54.50 -7.06 -16.63
N ASP A 8 53.94 -5.87 -16.77
CA ASP A 8 52.58 -5.49 -16.36
C ASP A 8 51.49 -6.34 -17.03
N ASP A 9 50.80 -7.16 -16.23
CA ASP A 9 49.49 -7.73 -16.55
C ASP A 9 48.43 -6.62 -16.49
N ALA A 10 48.24 -5.94 -17.62
CA ALA A 10 47.13 -5.02 -17.82
C ALA A 10 45.80 -5.82 -17.79
N LYS A 11 45.14 -5.79 -16.63
CA LYS A 11 43.73 -6.15 -16.44
C LYS A 11 42.86 -5.42 -17.47
N ARG A 12 42.56 -6.08 -18.60
CA ARG A 12 41.39 -5.76 -19.43
C ARG A 12 40.14 -6.00 -18.57
N LYS A 13 39.66 -4.94 -17.91
CA LYS A 13 38.31 -4.88 -17.37
C LYS A 13 37.35 -5.19 -18.54
N ARG A 14 36.71 -6.36 -18.51
CA ARG A 14 35.57 -6.66 -19.36
C ARG A 14 34.48 -5.66 -18.99
N GLU A 15 34.23 -4.68 -19.84
CA GLU A 15 33.04 -3.85 -19.76
C GLU A 15 31.81 -4.78 -19.76
N PRO A 16 30.85 -4.60 -18.84
CA PRO A 16 29.62 -5.40 -18.87
C PRO A 16 28.86 -5.07 -20.16
N PRO A 17 28.25 -6.07 -20.83
CA PRO A 17 27.50 -5.83 -22.05
C PRO A 17 26.36 -4.83 -21.81
N ALA A 18 26.09 -3.97 -22.80
CA ALA A 18 25.12 -2.87 -22.74
C ALA A 18 23.68 -3.29 -22.34
N ASP A 19 23.36 -4.59 -22.40
CA ASP A 19 22.05 -5.17 -22.05
C ASP A 19 21.90 -5.54 -20.55
N ALA A 20 22.96 -5.43 -19.75
CA ALA A 20 22.97 -5.84 -18.34
C ALA A 20 21.89 -5.17 -17.44
N PRO A 21 21.60 -3.85 -17.54
CA PRO A 21 20.57 -3.22 -16.70
C PRO A 21 19.15 -3.66 -17.10
N GLN A 22 18.91 -3.89 -18.38
CA GLN A 22 17.60 -4.32 -18.90
C GLN A 22 17.32 -5.79 -18.54
N GLN A 23 18.35 -6.64 -18.55
CA GLN A 23 18.27 -8.03 -18.12
C GLN A 23 18.03 -8.16 -16.61
N LYS A 24 18.66 -7.30 -15.79
CA LYS A 24 18.38 -7.20 -14.36
C LYS A 24 16.95 -6.76 -14.08
N ARG A 25 16.46 -5.72 -14.78
CA ARG A 25 15.07 -5.23 -14.63
C ARG A 25 14.04 -6.31 -14.99
N LYS A 26 14.27 -7.06 -16.08
CA LYS A 26 13.41 -8.20 -16.46
C LYS A 26 13.42 -9.31 -15.40
N LYS A 27 14.58 -9.63 -14.81
CA LYS A 27 14.70 -10.61 -13.74
C LYS A 27 13.90 -10.22 -12.49
N TRP A 28 14.00 -8.96 -12.07
CA TRP A 28 13.22 -8.45 -10.93
C TRP A 28 11.73 -8.38 -11.20
N ALA A 29 11.33 -7.96 -12.41
CA ALA A 29 9.93 -7.96 -12.81
C ALA A 29 9.32 -9.37 -12.70
N ARG A 30 10.01 -10.42 -13.17
CA ARG A 30 9.52 -11.81 -13.04
C ARG A 30 9.38 -12.28 -11.60
N LEU A 31 10.33 -11.91 -10.73
CA LEU A 31 10.28 -12.28 -9.31
C LEU A 31 9.08 -11.65 -8.60
N LEU A 32 8.84 -10.35 -8.84
CA LEU A 32 7.68 -9.63 -8.28
C LEU A 32 6.36 -10.20 -8.79
N LEU A 33 6.32 -10.51 -10.08
CA LEU A 33 5.15 -11.06 -10.74
C LEU A 33 4.78 -12.44 -10.19
N ARG A 34 5.77 -13.29 -9.89
CA ARG A 34 5.56 -14.57 -9.21
C ARG A 34 4.95 -14.38 -7.82
N GLU A 35 5.49 -13.48 -7.00
CA GLU A 35 4.96 -13.25 -5.65
C GLU A 35 3.56 -12.65 -5.67
N LEU A 36 3.24 -11.79 -6.64
CA LEU A 36 1.87 -11.28 -6.82
C LEU A 36 0.88 -12.40 -7.13
N PHE A 37 1.27 -13.38 -7.96
CA PHE A 37 0.47 -14.58 -8.20
C PHE A 37 0.37 -15.47 -6.96
N ASP A 38 1.47 -15.70 -6.25
CA ASP A 38 1.51 -16.54 -5.04
C ASP A 38 0.64 -15.94 -3.90
N LEU A 39 0.50 -14.61 -3.85
CA LEU A 39 -0.35 -13.88 -2.91
C LEU A 39 -1.81 -13.71 -3.37
N GLY A 40 -2.15 -14.16 -4.59
CA GLY A 40 -3.52 -14.09 -5.13
C GLY A 40 -3.90 -12.75 -5.78
N PHE A 41 -2.95 -11.82 -5.98
CA PHE A 41 -3.19 -10.53 -6.61
C PHE A 41 -3.11 -10.61 -8.15
N HIS A 42 -4.06 -11.32 -8.75
CA HIS A 42 -4.08 -11.61 -10.19
C HIS A 42 -4.17 -10.33 -11.06
N ASP A 43 -4.94 -9.33 -10.65
CA ASP A 43 -5.12 -8.09 -11.44
C ASP A 43 -3.85 -7.23 -11.45
N ALA A 44 -3.16 -7.15 -10.33
CA ALA A 44 -1.89 -6.45 -10.20
C ALA A 44 -0.78 -7.19 -10.98
N ALA A 45 -0.77 -8.52 -10.94
CA ALA A 45 0.12 -9.33 -11.75
C ALA A 45 -0.11 -9.10 -13.25
N ALA A 46 -1.37 -9.07 -13.70
CA ALA A 46 -1.73 -8.82 -15.11
C ALA A 46 -1.39 -7.39 -15.57
N ALA A 47 -1.48 -6.40 -14.68
CA ALA A 47 -1.01 -5.04 -14.97
C ALA A 47 0.51 -4.99 -15.13
N LEU A 48 1.24 -5.65 -14.22
CA LEU A 48 2.69 -5.73 -14.27
C LEU A 48 3.19 -6.51 -15.51
N GLU A 49 2.48 -7.55 -15.95
CA GLU A 49 2.78 -8.28 -17.20
C GLU A 49 2.68 -7.37 -18.42
N ARG A 50 1.62 -6.54 -18.49
CA ARG A 50 1.39 -5.59 -19.59
C ARG A 50 2.45 -4.49 -19.63
N GLU A 51 2.77 -3.91 -18.48
CA GLU A 51 3.70 -2.78 -18.41
C GLU A 51 5.16 -3.22 -18.58
N ALA A 52 5.55 -4.34 -17.96
CA ALA A 52 6.92 -4.82 -18.06
C ALA A 52 7.20 -5.57 -19.37
N SER A 53 6.15 -5.98 -20.11
CA SER A 53 6.24 -6.88 -21.26
C SER A 53 7.03 -8.16 -20.93
N VAL A 54 6.83 -8.67 -19.71
CA VAL A 54 7.52 -9.89 -19.23
C VAL A 54 6.47 -10.91 -18.79
N GLN A 55 6.51 -12.08 -19.40
CA GLN A 55 5.65 -13.21 -19.02
C GLN A 55 6.28 -14.01 -17.88
N LEU A 56 5.45 -14.50 -16.95
CA LEU A 56 5.88 -15.32 -15.81
C LEU A 56 6.52 -16.65 -16.25
N ARG A 57 5.89 -17.28 -17.25
CA ARG A 57 6.34 -18.53 -17.87
C ARG A 57 6.86 -18.22 -19.27
N SER A 58 7.91 -18.91 -19.68
CA SER A 58 8.38 -18.80 -21.07
C SER A 58 7.35 -19.36 -22.05
N SER A 59 7.44 -18.91 -23.31
CA SER A 59 6.64 -19.44 -24.42
C SER A 59 6.82 -20.95 -24.60
N ALA A 60 8.01 -21.48 -24.32
CA ALA A 60 8.33 -22.91 -24.38
C ALA A 60 7.57 -23.70 -23.30
N MET A 61 7.49 -23.18 -22.07
CA MET A 61 6.76 -23.83 -20.97
C MET A 61 5.24 -23.80 -21.20
N THR A 62 4.69 -22.69 -21.71
CA THR A 62 3.26 -22.62 -22.06
C THR A 62 2.90 -23.62 -23.16
N LYS A 63 3.77 -23.79 -24.17
CA LYS A 63 3.60 -24.81 -25.22
C LYS A 63 3.62 -26.22 -24.62
N LEU A 64 4.56 -26.51 -23.73
CA LEU A 64 4.65 -27.81 -23.05
C LEU A 64 3.38 -28.15 -22.26
N GLN A 65 2.85 -27.19 -21.48
CA GLN A 65 1.59 -27.37 -20.74
C GLN A 65 0.41 -27.63 -21.69
N GLY A 66 0.34 -26.91 -22.81
CA GLY A 66 -0.66 -27.16 -23.85
C GLY A 66 -0.56 -28.57 -24.46
N LEU A 67 0.66 -29.08 -24.67
CA LEU A 67 0.89 -30.42 -25.20
C LEU A 67 0.54 -31.51 -24.18
N VAL A 68 0.89 -31.32 -22.90
CA VAL A 68 0.53 -32.22 -21.79
C VAL A 68 -1.00 -32.28 -21.63
N ALA A 69 -1.69 -31.14 -21.63
CA ALA A 69 -3.16 -31.09 -21.55
C ALA A 69 -3.85 -31.80 -22.73
N ARG A 70 -3.25 -31.73 -23.92
CA ARG A 70 -3.73 -32.42 -25.14
C ARG A 70 -3.26 -33.89 -25.24
N ARG A 71 -2.51 -34.39 -24.26
CA ARG A 71 -1.92 -35.75 -24.23
C ARG A 71 -1.01 -36.05 -25.44
N GLN A 72 -0.36 -35.03 -25.97
CA GLN A 72 0.58 -35.14 -27.10
C GLN A 72 2.01 -35.36 -26.57
N TRP A 73 2.25 -36.55 -26.02
CA TRP A 73 3.47 -36.89 -25.28
C TRP A 73 4.74 -36.87 -26.14
N ASP A 74 4.68 -37.28 -27.40
CA ASP A 74 5.85 -37.31 -28.29
C ASP A 74 6.37 -35.91 -28.63
N ALA A 75 5.46 -34.95 -28.83
CA ALA A 75 5.80 -33.56 -29.06
C ALA A 75 6.35 -32.90 -27.77
N ALA A 76 5.80 -33.26 -26.60
CA ALA A 76 6.32 -32.80 -25.32
C ALA A 76 7.74 -33.34 -25.06
N LEU A 77 8.01 -34.60 -25.42
CA LEU A 77 9.35 -35.19 -25.33
C LEU A 77 10.35 -34.52 -26.26
N GLN A 78 9.94 -34.08 -27.45
CA GLN A 78 10.82 -33.34 -28.36
C GLN A 78 11.26 -32.00 -27.77
N LEU A 79 10.37 -31.27 -27.08
CA LEU A 79 10.69 -30.00 -26.42
C LEU A 79 11.66 -30.16 -25.23
N VAL A 80 11.60 -31.30 -24.53
CA VAL A 80 12.42 -31.58 -23.34
C VAL A 80 13.76 -32.25 -23.70
N ALA A 81 13.78 -33.16 -24.68
CA ALA A 81 14.93 -34.03 -24.97
C ALA A 81 15.79 -33.62 -26.17
N ALA A 82 15.45 -32.52 -26.88
CA ALA A 82 16.20 -31.97 -28.00
C ALA A 82 16.56 -33.00 -29.10
N ARG A 83 15.53 -33.64 -29.68
CA ARG A 83 15.70 -34.60 -30.80
C ARG A 83 15.31 -34.04 -32.19
N GLY A 84 15.17 -32.73 -32.35
CA GLY A 84 14.87 -32.10 -33.65
C GLY A 84 15.63 -30.78 -33.88
N PRO A 85 15.84 -30.36 -35.15
CA PRO A 85 16.49 -29.09 -35.46
C PRO A 85 15.46 -27.96 -35.37
N GLY A 86 15.41 -27.27 -34.24
CA GLY A 86 14.53 -26.12 -34.05
C GLY A 86 14.86 -25.37 -32.76
N ASP A 87 14.92 -24.05 -32.84
CA ASP A 87 15.43 -23.08 -31.85
C ASP A 87 14.60 -22.92 -30.55
N GLU A 88 13.66 -23.82 -30.25
CA GLU A 88 12.79 -23.72 -29.06
C GLU A 88 13.01 -24.87 -28.09
N GLN A 89 14.20 -24.89 -27.47
CA GLN A 89 14.53 -25.86 -26.43
C GLN A 89 14.11 -25.36 -25.04
N LEU A 90 13.41 -26.20 -24.27
CA LEU A 90 13.15 -25.90 -22.85
C LEU A 90 14.45 -26.03 -22.04
N ARG A 91 14.90 -24.94 -21.42
CA ARG A 91 16.11 -24.95 -20.60
C ARG A 91 15.84 -25.59 -19.23
N MET A 92 16.35 -26.79 -19.03
CA MET A 92 16.28 -27.52 -17.76
C MET A 92 17.45 -27.17 -16.84
N LYS A 93 17.29 -27.34 -15.52
CA LYS A 93 18.35 -27.01 -14.53
C LYS A 93 19.66 -27.78 -14.76
N SER A 94 19.56 -29.00 -15.28
CA SER A 94 20.70 -29.86 -15.60
C SER A 94 20.31 -30.88 -16.68
N PRO A 95 21.29 -31.47 -17.39
CA PRO A 95 21.03 -32.57 -18.32
C PRO A 95 20.44 -33.82 -17.62
N LEU A 96 20.65 -33.98 -16.30
CA LEU A 96 20.00 -35.02 -15.50
C LEU A 96 18.52 -34.69 -15.25
N ALA A 97 18.20 -33.43 -14.94
CA ALA A 97 16.83 -32.97 -14.79
C ALA A 97 16.01 -33.09 -16.09
N ALA A 98 16.66 -32.91 -17.24
CA ALA A 98 16.04 -33.16 -18.55
C ALA A 98 15.70 -34.65 -18.75
N ARG A 99 16.57 -35.55 -18.31
CA ARG A 99 16.33 -37.01 -18.35
C ARG A 99 15.21 -37.41 -17.40
N GLU A 100 15.19 -36.87 -16.19
CA GLU A 100 14.11 -37.10 -15.22
C GLU A 100 12.76 -36.59 -15.73
N ALA A 101 12.71 -35.40 -16.33
CA ALA A 101 11.48 -34.87 -16.92
C ALA A 101 11.01 -35.71 -18.13
N ALA A 102 11.93 -36.16 -18.98
CA ALA A 102 11.59 -37.08 -20.08
C ALA A 102 11.03 -38.41 -19.55
N LEU A 103 11.60 -38.94 -18.47
CA LEU A 103 11.13 -40.14 -17.82
C LEU A 103 9.73 -39.98 -17.24
N LEU A 104 9.43 -38.86 -16.58
CA LEU A 104 8.09 -38.58 -16.05
C LEU A 104 7.05 -38.49 -17.18
N LEU A 105 7.38 -37.86 -18.30
CA LEU A 105 6.51 -37.81 -19.48
C LEU A 105 6.29 -39.19 -20.10
N LEU A 106 7.33 -40.02 -20.20
CA LEU A 106 7.23 -41.39 -20.71
C LEU A 106 6.40 -42.29 -19.81
N GLN A 107 6.57 -42.18 -18.48
CA GLN A 107 5.74 -42.89 -17.51
C GLN A 107 4.27 -42.49 -17.65
N ARG A 108 3.98 -41.21 -17.90
CA ARG A 108 2.61 -40.75 -18.14
C ARG A 108 2.03 -41.27 -19.45
N LYS A 109 2.81 -41.23 -20.53
CA LYS A 109 2.47 -41.85 -21.83
C LYS A 109 2.11 -43.33 -21.67
N PHE A 110 2.90 -44.09 -20.91
CA PHE A 110 2.66 -45.50 -20.61
C PHE A 110 1.32 -45.71 -19.89
N ILE A 111 1.02 -44.93 -18.86
CA ILE A 111 -0.23 -45.03 -18.10
C ILE A 111 -1.44 -44.67 -18.96
N ASP A 112 -1.36 -43.61 -19.76
CA ASP A 112 -2.44 -43.24 -20.69
C ASP A 112 -2.72 -44.34 -21.72
N LEU A 113 -1.67 -44.99 -22.24
CA LEU A 113 -1.82 -46.12 -23.15
C LEU A 113 -2.47 -47.34 -22.45
N LEU A 114 -2.14 -47.59 -21.18
CA LEU A 114 -2.79 -48.63 -20.39
C LEU A 114 -4.28 -48.32 -20.13
N LEU A 115 -4.61 -47.09 -19.76
CA LEU A 115 -5.99 -46.64 -19.56
C LEU A 115 -6.83 -46.71 -20.84
N SER A 116 -6.21 -46.46 -22.00
CA SER A 116 -6.84 -46.61 -23.32
C SER A 116 -6.90 -48.07 -23.84
N LYS A 117 -6.49 -49.05 -23.03
CA LYS A 117 -6.43 -50.49 -23.34
C LYS A 117 -5.51 -50.86 -24.52
N GLN A 118 -4.56 -50.00 -24.88
CA GLN A 118 -3.59 -50.24 -25.96
C GLN A 118 -2.31 -50.93 -25.44
N LEU A 119 -2.47 -52.17 -24.94
CA LEU A 119 -1.39 -52.91 -24.26
C LEU A 119 -0.13 -53.10 -25.11
N ALA A 120 -0.28 -53.30 -26.43
CA ALA A 120 0.86 -53.50 -27.33
C ALA A 120 1.76 -52.24 -27.45
N LEU A 121 1.15 -51.05 -27.46
CA LEU A 121 1.87 -49.79 -27.52
C LEU A 121 2.45 -49.42 -26.14
N ALA A 122 1.73 -49.73 -25.06
CA ALA A 122 2.25 -49.60 -23.71
C ALA A 122 3.51 -50.46 -23.49
N LEU A 123 3.50 -51.73 -23.93
CA LEU A 123 4.67 -52.60 -23.82
C LEU A 123 5.86 -52.10 -24.64
N ARG A 124 5.62 -51.59 -25.87
CA ARG A 124 6.68 -51.00 -26.70
C ARG A 124 7.28 -49.75 -26.07
N THR A 125 6.46 -48.82 -25.61
CA THR A 125 6.96 -47.60 -24.93
C THR A 125 7.76 -47.94 -23.67
N PHE A 126 7.34 -48.95 -22.90
CA PHE A 126 8.11 -49.42 -21.76
C PHE A 126 9.47 -50.03 -22.16
N GLN A 127 9.48 -50.94 -23.14
CA GLN A 127 10.68 -51.68 -23.55
C GLN A 127 11.68 -50.82 -24.33
N GLU A 128 11.19 -49.99 -25.25
CA GLU A 128 12.02 -49.26 -26.22
C GLU A 128 12.30 -47.82 -25.79
N GLU A 129 11.45 -47.20 -24.96
CA GLU A 129 11.60 -45.78 -24.59
C GLU A 129 11.98 -45.57 -23.11
N ILE A 130 11.43 -46.35 -22.17
CA ILE A 130 11.67 -46.17 -20.72
C ILE A 130 12.94 -46.88 -20.26
N LEU A 131 13.09 -48.18 -20.54
CA LEU A 131 14.24 -48.98 -20.09
C LEU A 131 15.63 -48.46 -20.54
N PRO A 132 15.80 -47.81 -21.70
CA PRO A 132 17.12 -47.26 -22.08
C PRO A 132 17.53 -46.01 -21.29
N VAL A 133 16.58 -45.29 -20.70
CA VAL A 133 16.80 -44.02 -19.98
C VAL A 133 16.82 -44.24 -18.46
N TYR A 134 16.22 -45.33 -18.00
CA TYR A 134 16.02 -45.68 -16.60
C TYR A 134 16.60 -47.06 -16.31
N ASP A 135 17.37 -47.20 -15.22
CA ASP A 135 17.85 -48.50 -14.75
C ASP A 135 16.98 -48.93 -13.56
N PRO A 136 15.80 -49.57 -13.79
CA PRO A 136 14.84 -49.83 -12.74
C PRO A 136 15.33 -50.90 -11.77
N SER A 137 15.00 -50.75 -10.49
CA SER A 137 15.14 -51.85 -9.53
C SER A 137 14.14 -52.97 -9.85
N GLU A 138 14.47 -54.24 -9.55
CA GLU A 138 13.58 -55.39 -9.78
C GLU A 138 12.17 -55.17 -9.18
N ALA A 139 12.08 -54.48 -8.04
CA ALA A 139 10.82 -54.16 -7.39
C ALA A 139 9.92 -53.23 -8.22
N GLU A 140 10.49 -52.25 -8.91
CA GLU A 140 9.74 -51.28 -9.74
C GLU A 140 9.29 -51.90 -11.06
N VAL A 141 10.11 -52.75 -11.67
CA VAL A 141 9.69 -53.54 -12.84
C VAL A 141 8.53 -54.46 -12.47
N THR A 142 8.60 -55.10 -11.29
CA THR A 142 7.54 -55.97 -10.80
C THR A 142 6.24 -55.20 -10.53
N GLN A 143 6.32 -53.98 -10.00
CA GLN A 143 5.16 -53.10 -9.80
C GLN A 143 4.55 -52.64 -11.12
N LEU A 144 5.36 -52.23 -12.10
CA LEU A 144 4.87 -51.80 -13.42
C LEU A 144 4.30 -52.98 -14.23
N ALA A 145 4.90 -54.17 -14.12
CA ALA A 145 4.37 -55.40 -14.69
C ALA A 145 3.05 -55.83 -14.02
N ALA A 146 2.90 -55.60 -12.71
CA ALA A 146 1.64 -55.86 -12.00
C ALA A 146 0.49 -54.94 -12.49
N LEU A 147 0.80 -53.73 -12.98
CA LEU A 147 -0.19 -52.81 -13.54
C LEU A 147 -0.69 -53.26 -14.92
N LEU A 148 0.10 -54.01 -15.69
CA LEU A 148 -0.35 -54.63 -16.95
C LEU A 148 -1.45 -55.69 -16.73
N LEU A 149 -1.52 -56.26 -15.52
CA LEU A 149 -2.49 -57.31 -15.13
C LEU A 149 -3.80 -56.74 -14.58
N CYS A 150 -3.93 -55.43 -14.43
CA CYS A 150 -5.13 -54.78 -13.91
C CYS A 150 -6.25 -54.78 -14.96
N ARG A 151 -7.50 -55.07 -14.54
CA ARG A 151 -8.63 -55.19 -15.47
C ARG A 151 -9.28 -53.84 -15.79
N ASP A 152 -9.29 -52.92 -14.82
CA ASP A 152 -9.96 -51.63 -14.90
C ASP A 152 -9.10 -50.47 -14.36
N ALA A 153 -9.44 -49.25 -14.81
CA ALA A 153 -8.75 -48.01 -14.43
C ALA A 153 -8.80 -47.72 -12.92
N GLU A 154 -9.87 -48.14 -12.24
CA GLU A 154 -10.02 -47.96 -10.79
C GLU A 154 -9.13 -48.92 -10.00
N GLU A 155 -8.98 -50.17 -10.45
CA GLU A 155 -8.07 -51.15 -9.84
C GLU A 155 -6.61 -50.71 -10.00
N MET A 156 -6.27 -50.11 -11.15
CA MET A 156 -4.97 -49.50 -11.40
C MET A 156 -4.68 -48.31 -10.47
N ARG A 157 -5.69 -47.46 -10.20
CA ARG A 157 -5.57 -46.32 -9.26
C ARG A 157 -5.40 -46.76 -7.80
N GLN A 158 -6.00 -47.89 -7.40
CA GLN A 158 -5.89 -48.40 -6.03
C GLN A 158 -4.56 -49.14 -5.77
N ARG A 159 -4.02 -49.83 -6.77
CA ARG A 159 -2.72 -50.54 -6.65
C ARG A 159 -1.51 -49.63 -6.86
N ALA A 160 -1.73 -48.45 -7.39
CA ALA A 160 -0.72 -47.42 -7.55
C ALA A 160 -0.27 -46.84 -6.19
N VAL A 161 0.99 -47.07 -5.81
CA VAL A 161 1.57 -46.52 -4.56
C VAL A 161 1.82 -45.00 -4.65
N ARG A 162 1.86 -44.41 -5.85
CA ARG A 162 1.97 -42.96 -6.06
C ARG A 162 0.70 -42.40 -6.72
N PRO A 163 0.18 -41.23 -6.28
CA PRO A 163 -0.94 -40.59 -6.95
C PRO A 163 -0.49 -39.99 -8.28
N TRP A 164 -0.85 -40.61 -9.41
CA TRP A 164 -0.50 -40.17 -10.77
C TRP A 164 -1.38 -39.00 -11.25
N GLN A 165 -1.46 -37.93 -10.47
CA GLN A 165 -2.25 -36.73 -10.78
C GLN A 165 -1.48 -35.79 -11.72
N ASP A 166 -2.19 -35.17 -12.66
CA ASP A 166 -1.60 -34.22 -13.62
C ASP A 166 -0.97 -33.00 -12.91
N ASP A 167 -1.51 -32.63 -11.75
CA ASP A 167 -1.00 -31.53 -10.91
C ASP A 167 0.38 -31.85 -10.31
N GLU A 168 0.64 -33.11 -9.95
CA GLU A 168 1.95 -33.52 -9.41
C GLU A 168 3.02 -33.61 -10.50
N LEU A 169 2.62 -34.07 -11.70
CA LEU A 169 3.47 -34.03 -12.89
C LEU A 169 3.85 -32.58 -13.21
N GLN A 170 2.88 -31.68 -13.23
CA GLN A 170 3.12 -30.27 -13.48
C GLN A 170 4.07 -29.66 -12.45
N ARG A 171 3.85 -29.91 -11.16
CA ARG A 171 4.72 -29.40 -10.09
C ARG A 171 6.16 -29.91 -10.22
N LYS A 172 6.36 -31.21 -10.46
CA LYS A 172 7.69 -31.79 -10.64
C LYS A 172 8.38 -31.27 -11.91
N MET A 173 7.64 -31.05 -12.99
CA MET A 173 8.19 -30.43 -14.20
C MET A 173 8.61 -28.98 -13.95
N GLU A 174 7.82 -28.21 -13.19
CA GLU A 174 8.15 -26.85 -12.78
C GLU A 174 9.39 -26.81 -11.87
N GLU A 175 9.58 -27.81 -10.99
CA GLU A 175 10.77 -27.94 -10.15
C GLU A 175 12.04 -28.26 -10.95
N LEU A 176 11.94 -29.01 -12.06
CA LEU A 176 13.08 -29.42 -12.88
C LEU A 176 13.48 -28.38 -13.95
N ALA A 177 12.56 -27.46 -14.28
CA ALA A 177 12.80 -26.35 -15.21
C ALA A 177 13.77 -25.30 -14.62
N SER A 178 14.60 -24.68 -15.48
CA SER A 178 15.57 -23.67 -15.03
C SER A 178 14.89 -22.38 -14.55
N ALA A 179 15.58 -21.64 -13.67
CA ALA A 179 15.11 -20.36 -13.12
C ALA A 179 14.95 -19.25 -14.17
N GLU A 180 15.44 -19.45 -15.40
CA GLU A 180 15.21 -18.54 -16.53
C GLU A 180 13.84 -18.76 -17.20
N GLU A 181 13.29 -19.97 -17.08
CA GLU A 181 12.05 -20.41 -17.72
C GLU A 181 10.84 -20.30 -16.77
N ILE A 182 11.05 -20.58 -15.48
CA ILE A 182 10.05 -20.45 -14.41
C ILE A 182 10.74 -19.99 -13.13
N VAL A 183 10.20 -18.93 -12.52
CA VAL A 183 10.62 -18.52 -11.19
C VAL A 183 9.95 -19.45 -10.17
N PRO A 184 10.71 -20.22 -9.37
CA PRO A 184 10.12 -21.11 -8.37
C PRO A 184 9.37 -20.30 -7.29
N GLU A 185 8.38 -20.92 -6.65
CA GLU A 185 7.64 -20.30 -5.55
C GLU A 185 8.57 -19.88 -4.42
N GLY A 186 8.32 -18.67 -3.89
CA GLY A 186 9.12 -18.09 -2.83
C GLY A 186 10.57 -17.79 -3.21
N ALA A 187 10.92 -17.74 -4.51
CA ALA A 187 12.27 -17.40 -4.95
C ALA A 187 12.70 -16.00 -4.47
N LEU A 188 11.78 -15.04 -4.44
CA LEU A 188 12.06 -13.70 -3.91
C LEU A 188 12.30 -13.78 -2.40
N ARG A 189 11.48 -14.55 -1.67
CA ARG A 189 11.65 -14.72 -0.21
C ARG A 189 12.99 -15.35 0.15
N ARG A 190 13.41 -16.39 -0.58
CA ARG A 190 14.73 -17.01 -0.40
C ARG A 190 15.86 -16.05 -0.74
N LEU A 191 15.73 -15.27 -1.83
CA LEU A 191 16.72 -14.25 -2.16
C LEU A 191 16.81 -13.14 -1.10
N VAL A 192 15.70 -12.81 -0.43
CA VAL A 192 15.67 -11.82 0.66
C VAL A 192 16.22 -12.42 1.97
N GLN A 193 16.01 -13.71 2.23
CA GLN A 193 16.53 -14.41 3.41
C GLN A 193 18.01 -14.77 3.32
N ASP A 194 18.48 -15.15 2.12
CA ASP A 194 19.89 -15.55 1.86
C ASP A 194 20.77 -14.37 1.42
N GLY A 195 20.17 -13.22 1.11
CA GLY A 195 20.90 -12.00 0.81
C GLY A 195 21.62 -11.48 2.07
N PRO A 196 22.78 -10.81 1.94
CA PRO A 196 23.25 -9.98 3.05
C PRO A 196 22.12 -9.03 3.43
N GLU A 197 21.93 -8.75 4.72
CA GLU A 197 21.02 -7.70 5.17
C GLU A 197 21.24 -6.49 4.27
N MET A 198 20.33 -6.32 3.32
CA MET A 198 20.27 -5.12 2.52
C MET A 198 19.79 -4.11 3.53
N ASP A 199 20.74 -3.43 4.16
CA ASP A 199 20.59 -2.05 4.55
C ASP A 199 20.14 -1.36 3.27
N VAL A 200 18.83 -1.39 3.05
CA VAL A 200 18.16 -0.42 2.21
C VAL A 200 18.43 0.85 2.98
N GLN A 201 19.59 1.47 2.69
CA GLN A 201 19.71 2.90 2.80
C GLN A 201 18.56 3.42 1.95
N VAL A 202 17.43 3.63 2.63
CA VAL A 202 16.40 4.53 2.19
C VAL A 202 17.20 5.73 1.72
N PRO A 203 17.11 6.12 0.43
CA PRO A 203 17.84 7.28 -0.05
C PRO A 203 17.63 8.38 0.99
N PRO A 204 18.69 9.07 1.43
CA PRO A 204 18.59 10.05 2.51
C PRO A 204 17.41 10.96 2.17
N PRO A 205 16.53 11.27 3.14
CA PRO A 205 15.31 12.03 2.87
C PRO A 205 15.70 13.23 2.01
N THR A 206 15.03 13.37 0.86
CA THR A 206 15.31 14.40 -0.16
C THR A 206 15.20 15.82 0.41
N MET A 207 14.66 15.93 1.63
CA MET A 207 14.54 17.14 2.46
C MET A 207 15.42 17.05 3.72
N SER A 208 16.69 16.68 3.59
CA SER A 208 17.70 16.78 4.67
C SER A 208 18.40 18.14 4.73
N GLY A 209 18.19 18.99 3.71
CA GLY A 209 18.65 20.38 3.64
C GLY A 209 17.74 21.37 4.37
N SER A 210 18.13 22.66 4.36
CA SER A 210 17.25 23.75 4.80
C SER A 210 16.03 23.75 3.91
N VAL A 211 14.84 23.58 4.49
CA VAL A 211 13.59 23.75 3.72
C VAL A 211 13.32 25.26 3.65
N ALA A 212 12.62 25.72 2.63
CA ALA A 212 12.00 27.04 2.60
C ALA A 212 10.52 26.85 2.30
N GLY A 213 9.65 27.60 2.97
CA GLY A 213 8.25 27.64 2.63
C GLY A 213 7.86 29.01 2.12
N GLU A 214 7.14 29.04 1.00
CA GLU A 214 6.58 30.26 0.42
C GLU A 214 5.06 30.21 0.52
N CYS A 215 4.44 31.31 0.97
CA CYS A 215 2.99 31.47 0.94
C CYS A 215 2.56 31.69 -0.51
N LEU A 216 1.81 30.73 -1.05
CA LEU A 216 1.34 30.71 -2.43
C LEU A 216 0.07 31.54 -2.60
N ASP A 217 -0.86 31.39 -1.66
CA ASP A 217 -2.17 32.02 -1.74
C ASP A 217 -2.76 32.25 -0.34
N VAL A 218 -3.62 33.26 -0.24
CA VAL A 218 -4.35 33.64 0.96
C VAL A 218 -5.84 33.70 0.61
N LEU A 219 -6.58 32.73 1.10
CA LEU A 219 -7.99 32.53 0.82
C LEU A 219 -8.82 33.25 1.90
N THR A 220 -9.55 34.29 1.49
CA THR A 220 -10.34 35.16 2.37
C THR A 220 -11.82 35.12 1.97
N SER A 221 -12.58 34.18 2.54
CA SER A 221 -14.05 34.09 2.35
C SER A 221 -14.79 34.00 3.68
N HIS A 222 -14.17 33.40 4.70
CA HIS A 222 -14.76 33.27 6.03
C HIS A 222 -14.86 34.61 6.74
N THR A 223 -15.94 34.75 7.51
CA THR A 223 -16.24 35.96 8.29
C THR A 223 -15.83 35.84 9.76
N ASP A 224 -15.47 34.62 10.18
CA ASP A 224 -15.04 34.28 11.54
C ASP A 224 -13.92 33.21 11.52
N ASP A 225 -13.47 32.79 12.69
CA ASP A 225 -12.36 31.85 12.89
C ASP A 225 -12.51 30.56 12.06
N VAL A 226 -11.41 30.05 11.50
CA VAL A 226 -11.40 28.79 10.72
C VAL A 226 -10.78 27.68 11.55
N TRP A 227 -11.56 26.62 11.79
CA TRP A 227 -11.22 25.59 12.79
C TRP A 227 -10.79 24.25 12.19
N ASP A 228 -11.25 23.91 10.98
CA ASP A 228 -10.85 22.66 10.32
C ASP A 228 -10.60 22.86 8.83
N LEU A 229 -9.68 22.05 8.30
CA LEU A 229 -9.36 21.97 6.89
C LEU A 229 -9.32 20.50 6.48
N ALA A 230 -9.77 20.21 5.27
CA ALA A 230 -9.63 18.87 4.70
C ALA A 230 -9.47 18.95 3.18
N PHE A 231 -8.39 18.40 2.65
CA PHE A 231 -8.25 18.17 1.22
C PHE A 231 -9.08 16.96 0.79
N SER A 232 -9.70 17.06 -0.38
CA SER A 232 -10.26 15.88 -1.05
C SER A 232 -9.12 14.93 -1.42
N PRO A 233 -9.31 13.59 -1.33
CA PRO A 233 -8.26 12.62 -1.65
C PRO A 233 -7.65 12.75 -3.06
N ASP A 234 -8.43 13.21 -4.05
CA ASP A 234 -7.96 13.53 -5.40
C ASP A 234 -7.07 14.79 -5.46
N GLY A 235 -7.03 15.58 -4.39
CA GLY A 235 -6.27 16.82 -4.27
C GLY A 235 -6.87 18.03 -4.98
N GLY A 236 -8.00 17.87 -5.67
CA GLY A 236 -8.59 18.94 -6.48
C GLY A 236 -9.35 19.99 -5.68
N ILE A 237 -9.77 19.69 -4.45
CA ILE A 237 -10.56 20.58 -3.61
C ILE A 237 -10.00 20.64 -2.19
N LEU A 238 -9.94 21.84 -1.63
CA LEU A 238 -9.77 22.07 -0.19
C LEU A 238 -11.10 22.49 0.41
N ALA A 239 -11.55 21.82 1.46
CA ALA A 239 -12.70 22.25 2.25
C ALA A 239 -12.21 22.95 3.52
N SER A 240 -12.85 24.05 3.89
CA SER A 240 -12.61 24.78 5.14
C SER A 240 -13.90 24.96 5.93
N ALA A 241 -13.81 24.81 7.25
CA ALA A 241 -14.93 24.96 8.18
C ALA A 241 -14.64 26.07 9.19
N SER A 242 -15.63 26.95 9.39
CA SER A 242 -15.50 28.14 10.22
C SER A 242 -16.58 28.23 11.30
N SER A 243 -16.26 29.00 12.34
CA SER A 243 -17.19 29.40 13.39
C SER A 243 -18.40 30.18 12.88
N ASP A 244 -18.29 30.79 11.69
CA ASP A 244 -19.42 31.47 11.03
C ASP A 244 -20.52 30.50 10.54
N GLY A 245 -20.30 29.20 10.69
CA GLY A 245 -21.24 28.13 10.32
C GLY A 245 -21.22 27.78 8.83
N SER A 246 -20.31 28.40 8.06
CA SER A 246 -20.09 28.06 6.66
C SER A 246 -19.01 27.00 6.50
N VAL A 247 -19.24 26.11 5.53
CA VAL A 247 -18.19 25.26 4.95
C VAL A 247 -17.92 25.73 3.54
N VAL A 248 -16.69 26.12 3.24
CA VAL A 248 -16.30 26.66 1.95
C VAL A 248 -15.46 25.64 1.20
N LEU A 249 -15.79 25.41 -0.07
CA LEU A 249 -15.02 24.56 -0.98
C LEU A 249 -14.17 25.43 -1.92
N TRP A 250 -12.87 25.15 -1.94
CA TRP A 250 -11.86 25.86 -2.74
C TRP A 250 -11.33 24.93 -3.82
N GLU A 251 -11.34 25.38 -5.07
CA GLU A 251 -10.70 24.63 -6.15
C GLU A 251 -9.18 24.80 -6.11
N VAL A 252 -8.45 23.70 -6.26
CA VAL A 252 -6.98 23.71 -6.29
C VAL A 252 -6.53 23.26 -7.68
N LYS A 253 -6.30 24.22 -8.59
CA LYS A 253 -5.83 23.99 -9.96
C LYS A 253 -4.36 24.37 -10.10
N ARG A 254 -3.53 23.56 -10.77
CA ARG A 254 -2.09 23.83 -10.96
C ARG A 254 -1.66 23.67 -12.43
N GLU A 255 -0.80 24.57 -12.91
CA GLU A 255 -0.11 24.48 -14.21
C GLU A 255 1.32 23.90 -14.06
N GLU A 256 1.81 23.24 -15.12
CA GLU A 256 2.85 22.19 -15.06
C GLU A 256 4.30 22.66 -14.81
N ASP A 257 4.73 23.88 -15.14
CA ASP A 257 6.18 24.19 -15.22
C ASP A 257 6.80 25.14 -14.18
N ALA A 258 6.01 25.67 -13.23
CA ALA A 258 6.53 26.33 -12.03
C ALA A 258 5.39 26.45 -11.01
N VAL A 259 5.66 26.39 -9.70
CA VAL A 259 4.65 26.74 -8.67
C VAL A 259 4.39 28.26 -8.75
N ARG A 260 3.63 28.69 -9.74
CA ARG A 260 3.04 30.02 -9.85
C ARG A 260 1.60 29.82 -10.33
N PHE A 261 0.64 30.03 -9.45
CA PHE A 261 -0.76 30.11 -9.82
C PHE A 261 -0.96 31.43 -10.57
N SER A 262 -1.07 31.38 -11.90
CA SER A 262 -1.33 32.59 -12.70
C SER A 262 -2.79 32.66 -13.14
N ARG A 263 -3.46 33.66 -12.58
CA ARG A 263 -4.46 34.54 -13.20
C ARG A 263 -4.92 34.17 -14.62
N THR A 264 -6.20 33.87 -14.76
CA THR A 264 -6.99 34.55 -15.80
C THR A 264 -7.53 35.86 -15.22
N PRO A 265 -7.35 37.00 -15.91
CA PRO A 265 -7.71 38.30 -15.37
C PRO A 265 -9.20 38.54 -15.59
N GLN A 266 -10.04 38.19 -14.62
CA GLN A 266 -11.24 38.95 -14.25
C GLN A 266 -12.04 38.17 -13.20
N LEU A 267 -12.21 38.84 -12.07
CA LEU A 267 -13.05 38.51 -10.90
C LEU A 267 -12.52 37.40 -9.97
N ALA A 268 -12.10 37.86 -8.78
CA ALA A 268 -12.20 37.26 -7.46
C ALA A 268 -11.81 35.78 -7.24
N SER A 269 -11.15 35.54 -6.12
CA SER A 269 -11.09 34.23 -5.45
C SER A 269 -12.51 33.74 -5.13
N GLU A 270 -13.15 33.06 -6.07
CA GLU A 270 -14.53 32.61 -5.90
C GLU A 270 -14.53 31.23 -5.24
N ALA A 271 -14.99 31.19 -3.98
CA ALA A 271 -15.46 29.97 -3.33
C ALA A 271 -16.37 29.20 -4.30
N LEU A 272 -16.06 27.93 -4.60
CA LEU A 272 -16.87 27.11 -5.50
C LEU A 272 -18.31 26.98 -4.98
N HIS A 273 -18.42 26.68 -3.68
CA HIS A 273 -19.67 26.58 -2.97
C HIS A 273 -19.46 27.01 -1.52
N VAL A 274 -20.38 27.84 -1.02
CA VAL A 274 -20.53 28.12 0.41
C VAL A 274 -21.70 27.29 0.90
N LEU A 275 -21.39 26.20 1.62
CA LEU A 275 -22.38 25.29 2.18
C LEU A 275 -22.84 25.89 3.53
N GLN A 276 -23.97 26.61 3.51
CA GLN A 276 -24.60 27.17 4.70
C GLN A 276 -25.81 26.30 5.08
N SER A 277 -25.64 25.37 6.02
CA SER A 277 -26.82 24.71 6.62
C SER A 277 -26.63 24.18 8.04
N LEU A 278 -25.57 24.59 8.74
CA LEU A 278 -25.39 24.20 10.13
C LEU A 278 -26.09 25.23 11.05
N GLU A 279 -26.89 24.75 12.00
CA GLU A 279 -27.38 25.55 13.13
C GLU A 279 -26.24 25.78 14.13
N GLY A 280 -25.22 26.54 13.72
CA GLY A 280 -24.06 26.87 14.53
C GLY A 280 -22.71 26.67 13.83
N PRO A 281 -21.60 26.79 14.58
CA PRO A 281 -20.23 26.65 14.08
C PRO A 281 -19.97 25.33 13.34
N ALA A 282 -19.13 25.37 12.32
CA ALA A 282 -18.63 24.18 11.63
C ALA A 282 -17.20 23.86 12.11
N ASP A 283 -17.00 22.67 12.70
CA ASP A 283 -15.79 22.41 13.49
C ASP A 283 -15.02 21.19 13.00
N CYS A 284 -15.69 20.33 12.24
CA CYS A 284 -15.19 19.02 11.83
C CYS A 284 -15.56 18.73 10.39
N LEU A 285 -14.56 18.40 9.59
CA LEU A 285 -14.71 17.98 8.21
C LEU A 285 -14.09 16.60 7.98
N ALA A 286 -14.71 15.81 7.10
CA ALA A 286 -14.11 14.56 6.63
C ALA A 286 -14.55 14.24 5.18
N TRP A 287 -13.58 14.14 4.28
CA TRP A 287 -13.80 13.72 2.89
C TRP A 287 -13.93 12.21 2.77
N SER A 288 -14.85 11.77 1.92
CA SER A 288 -14.93 10.36 1.52
C SER A 288 -13.70 9.99 0.67
N PRO A 289 -13.22 8.72 0.72
CA PRO A 289 -12.06 8.26 -0.03
C PRO A 289 -12.18 8.45 -1.55
N ASP A 290 -13.41 8.43 -2.07
CA ASP A 290 -13.72 8.64 -3.50
C ASP A 290 -13.79 10.13 -3.90
N SER A 291 -13.54 11.06 -2.97
CA SER A 291 -13.61 12.53 -3.18
C SER A 291 -14.97 13.06 -3.65
N ARG A 292 -16.04 12.25 -3.52
CA ARG A 292 -17.39 12.61 -3.94
C ARG A 292 -18.17 13.31 -2.85
N PHE A 293 -18.01 12.85 -1.60
CA PHE A 293 -18.80 13.33 -0.49
C PHE A 293 -17.95 14.00 0.58
N LEU A 294 -18.53 15.00 1.23
CA LEU A 294 -17.96 15.67 2.38
C LEU A 294 -18.91 15.52 3.58
N LEU A 295 -18.37 15.10 4.71
CA LEU A 295 -19.07 15.18 5.99
C LEU A 295 -18.71 16.48 6.69
N SER A 296 -19.72 17.14 7.25
CA SER A 296 -19.54 18.29 8.14
C SER A 296 -20.37 18.15 9.41
N SER A 297 -19.81 18.59 10.53
CA SER A 297 -20.53 18.70 11.80
C SER A 297 -19.98 19.84 12.63
N GLY A 298 -20.81 20.35 13.53
CA GLY A 298 -20.51 21.46 14.43
C GLY A 298 -20.65 21.06 15.89
N SER A 299 -19.84 21.63 16.79
CA SER A 299 -19.90 21.31 18.23
C SER A 299 -21.22 21.67 18.90
N ARG A 300 -21.99 22.59 18.32
CA ARG A 300 -23.33 22.97 18.83
C ARG A 300 -24.47 22.22 18.17
N SER A 301 -24.16 21.42 17.15
CA SER A 301 -25.12 20.59 16.43
C SER A 301 -24.96 19.12 16.83
N SER A 302 -26.07 18.41 16.97
CA SER A 302 -26.04 16.93 17.07
C SER A 302 -26.14 16.27 15.71
N THR A 303 -26.14 17.05 14.64
CA THR A 303 -26.34 16.58 13.27
C THR A 303 -25.02 16.49 12.52
N ILE A 304 -24.83 15.39 11.83
CA ILE A 304 -23.78 15.21 10.83
C ILE A 304 -24.45 15.36 9.47
N GLN A 305 -23.90 16.21 8.61
CA GLN A 305 -24.42 16.46 7.27
C GLN A 305 -23.47 15.87 6.23
N LEU A 306 -24.04 15.19 5.24
CA LEU A 306 -23.34 14.63 4.09
C LEU A 306 -23.67 15.44 2.86
N TRP A 307 -22.64 15.99 2.24
CA TRP A 307 -22.72 16.87 1.09
C TRP A 307 -22.17 16.16 -0.13
N ASP A 308 -22.88 16.23 -1.25
CA ASP A 308 -22.33 15.84 -2.54
C ASP A 308 -21.54 17.02 -3.12
N ARG A 309 -20.26 16.78 -3.40
CA ARG A 309 -19.32 17.76 -3.96
C ARG A 309 -19.85 18.40 -5.25
N ARG A 310 -20.49 17.61 -6.12
CA ARG A 310 -20.85 18.08 -7.47
C ARG A 310 -22.13 18.92 -7.47
N SER A 311 -23.10 18.55 -6.64
CA SER A 311 -24.37 19.27 -6.54
C SER A 311 -24.33 20.39 -5.51
N GLY A 312 -23.44 20.32 -4.52
CA GLY A 312 -23.41 21.23 -3.37
C GLY A 312 -24.61 21.05 -2.45
N LEU A 313 -25.43 20.00 -2.64
CA LEU A 313 -26.62 19.75 -1.85
C LEU A 313 -26.30 18.78 -0.70
N CYS A 314 -26.97 19.01 0.43
CA CYS A 314 -26.97 18.07 1.55
C CYS A 314 -27.81 16.84 1.15
N GLU A 315 -27.17 15.71 0.88
CA GLU A 315 -27.87 14.47 0.53
C GLU A 315 -28.51 13.82 1.77
N LYS A 316 -27.77 13.79 2.88
CA LYS A 316 -28.22 13.10 4.11
C LYS A 316 -27.86 13.87 5.37
N ARG A 317 -28.69 13.68 6.39
CA ARG A 317 -28.47 14.17 7.75
C ARG A 317 -28.55 13.00 8.71
N PHE A 318 -27.51 12.82 9.51
CA PHE A 318 -27.45 11.80 10.56
C PHE A 318 -27.56 12.50 11.91
N GLN A 319 -28.36 11.94 12.81
CA GLN A 319 -28.49 12.46 14.16
C GLN A 319 -27.65 11.64 15.12
N HIS A 320 -26.60 12.25 15.67
CA HIS A 320 -25.68 11.56 16.55
C HIS A 320 -26.35 11.26 17.91
N PRO A 321 -26.36 10.00 18.38
CA PRO A 321 -27.08 9.61 19.58
C PRO A 321 -26.49 10.24 20.86
N GLY A 322 -25.19 10.50 20.89
CA GLY A 322 -24.52 11.19 21.99
C GLY A 322 -24.38 12.69 21.78
N GLY A 323 -25.32 13.36 21.11
CA GLY A 323 -25.29 14.82 21.03
C GLY A 323 -24.07 15.36 20.27
N VAL A 324 -23.16 16.04 20.98
CA VAL A 324 -22.05 16.81 20.40
C VAL A 324 -21.00 15.91 19.76
N VAL A 325 -20.76 16.12 18.47
CA VAL A 325 -19.71 15.43 17.69
C VAL A 325 -18.39 16.17 17.83
N THR A 326 -17.32 15.45 18.19
CA THR A 326 -15.98 16.02 18.42
C THR A 326 -15.02 15.82 17.26
N LYS A 327 -15.11 14.69 16.56
CA LYS A 327 -14.38 14.42 15.31
C LYS A 327 -15.10 13.36 14.50
N MET A 328 -14.88 13.37 13.19
CA MET A 328 -15.37 12.35 12.26
C MET A 328 -14.28 11.97 11.27
N GLN A 329 -14.29 10.72 10.81
CA GLN A 329 -13.41 10.28 9.74
C GLN A 329 -14.01 9.10 8.97
N TRP A 330 -13.79 9.10 7.65
CA TRP A 330 -14.18 7.99 6.80
C TRP A 330 -13.25 6.80 6.93
N LEU A 331 -13.82 5.62 6.71
CA LEU A 331 -13.03 4.40 6.56
C LEU A 331 -12.45 4.29 5.15
N PRO A 332 -11.28 3.65 4.97
CA PRO A 332 -10.66 3.49 3.66
C PRO A 332 -11.55 2.79 2.63
N CYS A 333 -12.51 1.96 3.07
CA CYS A 333 -13.47 1.29 2.19
C CYS A 333 -14.48 2.25 1.54
N GLY A 334 -14.71 3.43 2.10
CA GLY A 334 -15.62 4.44 1.57
C GLY A 334 -17.11 4.23 1.86
N ASP A 335 -17.52 3.06 2.34
CA ASP A 335 -18.94 2.77 2.65
C ASP A 335 -19.35 3.21 4.07
N GLN A 336 -18.37 3.35 4.97
CA GLN A 336 -18.59 3.60 6.38
C GLN A 336 -17.75 4.77 6.90
N PHE A 337 -18.21 5.38 7.97
CA PHE A 337 -17.46 6.41 8.69
C PHE A 337 -17.67 6.30 10.20
N VAL A 338 -16.74 6.85 10.95
CA VAL A 338 -16.77 6.88 12.42
C VAL A 338 -16.97 8.31 12.88
N SER A 339 -17.80 8.49 13.91
CA SER A 339 -17.96 9.75 14.62
C SER A 339 -17.73 9.55 16.11
N GLY A 340 -16.92 10.44 16.69
CA GLY A 340 -16.70 10.54 18.13
C GLY A 340 -17.56 11.62 18.76
N SER A 341 -17.98 11.40 20.01
CA SER A 341 -18.73 12.38 20.79
C SER A 341 -18.17 12.61 22.19
N ALA A 342 -18.35 13.85 22.63
CA ALA A 342 -18.05 14.30 23.98
C ALA A 342 -18.90 13.61 25.06
N ASP A 343 -20.08 13.09 24.70
CA ASP A 343 -21.06 12.46 25.60
C ASP A 343 -20.92 10.93 25.63
N LYS A 344 -19.67 10.48 25.56
CA LYS A 344 -19.26 9.09 25.79
C LYS A 344 -19.72 8.07 24.76
N SER A 345 -19.82 8.48 23.50
CA SER A 345 -20.19 7.59 22.40
C SER A 345 -19.23 7.69 21.23
N LEU A 346 -18.91 6.54 20.66
CA LEU A 346 -18.24 6.38 19.39
C LEU A 346 -19.19 5.57 18.50
N VAL A 347 -19.50 6.08 17.32
CA VAL A 347 -20.53 5.50 16.45
C VAL A 347 -19.92 5.20 15.09
N LEU A 348 -20.13 3.97 14.61
CA LEU A 348 -19.85 3.53 13.25
C LEU A 348 -21.14 3.63 12.44
N TRP A 349 -21.07 4.34 11.33
CA TRP A 349 -22.19 4.60 10.45
C TRP A 349 -22.02 3.90 9.12
N ASN A 350 -23.14 3.49 8.53
CA ASN A 350 -23.22 3.11 7.13
C ASN A 350 -23.69 4.34 6.33
N ALA A 351 -22.81 4.90 5.50
CA ALA A 351 -23.09 6.11 4.73
C ALA A 351 -24.19 5.88 3.68
N ASN A 352 -24.21 4.70 3.06
CA ASN A 352 -25.14 4.33 2.00
C ASN A 352 -26.57 4.11 2.53
N GLU A 353 -26.71 3.55 3.73
CA GLU A 353 -28.02 3.29 4.33
C GLU A 353 -28.53 4.46 5.17
N GLY A 354 -27.65 5.28 5.74
CA GLY A 354 -28.09 6.28 6.73
C GLY A 354 -28.23 5.72 8.16
N SER A 355 -27.79 4.47 8.38
CA SER A 355 -28.03 3.71 9.61
C SER A 355 -26.78 3.66 10.51
N ILE A 356 -27.00 3.45 11.81
CA ILE A 356 -25.92 3.14 12.76
C ILE A 356 -25.57 1.66 12.59
N ALA A 357 -24.34 1.36 12.17
CA ALA A 357 -23.85 -0.01 12.04
C ALA A 357 -23.44 -0.56 13.41
N TYR A 358 -22.78 0.26 14.24
CA TYR A 358 -22.39 -0.12 15.59
C TYR A 358 -22.16 1.11 16.47
N GLN A 359 -22.32 0.96 17.78
CA GLN A 359 -22.07 2.02 18.76
C GLN A 359 -21.28 1.46 19.93
N TRP A 360 -20.11 2.04 20.19
CA TRP A 360 -19.38 1.85 21.43
C TRP A 360 -19.78 2.95 22.41
N SER A 361 -20.07 2.55 23.65
CA SER A 361 -20.49 3.47 24.72
C SER A 361 -19.58 3.35 25.93
N GLY A 362 -19.38 4.46 26.63
CA GLY A 362 -18.77 4.46 27.97
C GLY A 362 -17.55 5.38 28.15
N ARG A 363 -17.07 6.00 27.07
CA ARG A 363 -15.81 6.75 27.06
C ARG A 363 -15.91 8.04 26.26
N ARG A 364 -15.55 9.18 26.86
CA ARG A 364 -15.59 10.50 26.21
C ARG A 364 -14.55 10.57 25.11
N VAL A 365 -14.98 10.83 23.88
CA VAL A 365 -14.11 10.89 22.71
C VAL A 365 -13.73 12.34 22.44
N LEU A 366 -12.44 12.62 22.38
CA LEU A 366 -11.91 13.94 22.02
C LEU A 366 -11.49 14.01 20.55
N ASP A 367 -10.82 12.98 20.06
CA ASP A 367 -10.33 12.92 18.69
C ASP A 367 -10.35 11.48 18.16
N VAL A 368 -10.46 11.33 16.84
CA VAL A 368 -10.60 10.04 16.15
C VAL A 368 -9.72 10.03 14.91
N VAL A 369 -8.91 8.98 14.77
CA VAL A 369 -7.97 8.80 13.68
C VAL A 369 -8.01 7.36 13.16
N VAL A 370 -8.37 7.17 11.89
CA VAL A 370 -8.57 5.87 11.22
C VAL A 370 -7.31 5.45 10.47
N HIS A 371 -6.87 4.21 10.67
CA HIS A 371 -5.69 3.66 10.01
C HIS A 371 -5.88 3.61 8.48
N PRO A 372 -4.92 4.05 7.65
CA PRO A 372 -5.15 4.19 6.21
C PRO A 372 -5.29 2.85 5.48
N HIS A 373 -4.75 1.78 6.08
CA HIS A 373 -4.65 0.45 5.46
C HIS A 373 -5.22 -0.68 6.33
N ASP A 374 -5.68 -0.38 7.56
CA ASP A 374 -6.13 -1.38 8.53
C ASP A 374 -7.52 -0.98 9.02
N SER A 375 -8.33 -1.93 9.45
CA SER A 375 -9.67 -1.70 10.01
C SER A 375 -9.63 -1.20 11.46
N LYS A 376 -8.54 -0.53 11.84
CA LYS A 376 -8.28 -0.03 13.20
C LYS A 376 -8.50 1.47 13.29
N VAL A 377 -9.08 1.89 14.39
CA VAL A 377 -9.35 3.29 14.69
C VAL A 377 -8.73 3.67 16.02
N PHE A 378 -7.84 4.64 15.99
CA PHE A 378 -7.21 5.23 17.17
C PHE A 378 -8.10 6.35 17.70
N VAL A 379 -8.47 6.25 18.96
CA VAL A 379 -9.44 7.14 19.59
C VAL A 379 -8.83 7.71 20.86
N LEU A 380 -8.78 9.04 20.93
CA LEU A 380 -8.37 9.74 22.14
C LEU A 380 -9.53 9.81 23.12
N THR A 381 -9.39 9.08 24.22
CA THR A 381 -10.39 8.95 25.28
C THR A 381 -10.00 9.72 26.53
N SER A 382 -10.93 10.51 27.08
CA SER A 382 -10.79 11.22 28.36
C SER A 382 -9.55 12.14 28.48
N GLY A 383 -8.80 12.32 27.39
CA GLY A 383 -7.56 13.11 27.32
C GLY A 383 -6.29 12.41 27.81
N TYR A 384 -6.35 11.20 28.37
CA TYR A 384 -5.17 10.50 28.91
C TYR A 384 -4.94 9.12 28.28
N GLU A 385 -5.94 8.56 27.60
CA GLU A 385 -5.85 7.24 26.99
C GLU A 385 -6.02 7.34 25.47
N ILE A 386 -5.12 6.74 24.71
CA ILE A 386 -5.35 6.41 23.31
C ILE A 386 -5.74 4.94 23.26
N ARG A 387 -6.93 4.66 22.73
CA ARG A 387 -7.44 3.29 22.56
C ARG A 387 -7.56 2.97 21.08
N VAL A 388 -7.35 1.71 20.74
CA VAL A 388 -7.50 1.18 19.39
C VAL A 388 -8.77 0.35 19.33
N TYR A 389 -9.69 0.79 18.48
CA TYR A 389 -10.94 0.09 18.19
C TYR A 389 -10.75 -0.71 16.90
N ASP A 390 -10.91 -2.02 16.99
CA ASP A 390 -10.95 -2.88 15.80
C ASP A 390 -12.39 -2.95 15.29
N ILE A 391 -12.62 -2.48 14.06
CA ILE A 391 -13.96 -2.47 13.47
C ILE A 391 -14.43 -3.87 13.09
N ALA A 392 -13.52 -4.76 12.69
CA ALA A 392 -13.86 -6.11 12.28
C ALA A 392 -14.27 -6.96 13.50
N HIS A 393 -13.50 -6.86 14.58
CA HIS A 393 -13.73 -7.64 15.81
C HIS A 393 -14.62 -6.93 16.83
N LYS A 394 -14.89 -5.63 16.64
CA LYS A 394 -15.67 -4.77 17.54
C LYS A 394 -15.11 -4.72 18.97
N SER A 395 -13.80 -4.96 19.12
CA SER A 395 -13.07 -4.87 20.38
C SER A 395 -12.41 -3.50 20.55
N ASP A 396 -12.14 -3.12 21.80
CA ASP A 396 -11.29 -1.97 22.13
C ASP A 396 -10.11 -2.40 23.01
N GLU A 397 -8.92 -1.94 22.65
CA GLU A 397 -7.68 -2.19 23.38
C GLU A 397 -7.04 -0.86 23.78
N LEU A 398 -6.42 -0.80 24.96
CA LEU A 398 -5.61 0.35 25.36
C LEU A 398 -4.28 0.31 24.60
N PHE A 399 -3.97 1.36 23.85
CA PHE A 399 -2.72 1.46 23.09
C PHE A 399 -1.66 2.25 23.84
N LEU A 400 -2.02 3.43 24.34
CA LEU A 400 -1.10 4.29 25.07
C LEU A 400 -1.84 5.03 26.18
N GLU A 401 -1.25 5.05 27.37
CA GLU A 401 -1.68 5.89 28.48
C GLU A 401 -0.61 6.95 28.74
N ALA A 402 -1.03 8.20 28.78
CA ALA A 402 -0.15 9.34 28.99
C ALA A 402 -0.37 9.98 30.36
N GLU A 403 0.71 10.40 31.00
CA GLU A 403 0.65 11.15 32.28
C GLU A 403 0.09 12.57 32.10
N HIS A 404 0.16 13.10 30.88
CA HIS A 404 -0.24 14.47 30.55
C HIS A 404 -1.43 14.48 29.60
N LEU A 405 -2.27 15.50 29.73
CA LEU A 405 -3.47 15.67 28.94
C LEU A 405 -3.11 15.87 27.45
N MET A 406 -3.65 15.03 26.60
CA MET A 406 -3.51 15.10 25.14
C MET A 406 -4.65 15.91 24.53
N SER A 407 -4.34 16.68 23.48
CA SER A 407 -5.32 17.53 22.78
C SER A 407 -5.84 16.87 21.50
N CYS A 408 -4.95 16.38 20.64
CA CYS A 408 -5.32 15.82 19.34
C CYS A 408 -4.34 14.72 18.87
N LEU A 409 -4.80 13.99 17.86
CA LEU A 409 -4.07 12.93 17.19
C LEU A 409 -3.97 13.21 15.69
N SER A 410 -2.87 12.79 15.06
CA SER A 410 -2.71 12.85 13.60
C SER A 410 -1.81 11.72 13.14
N MET A 411 -2.12 11.07 12.03
CA MET A 411 -1.39 9.87 11.61
C MET A 411 -0.68 10.06 10.28
N SER A 412 0.43 9.33 10.13
CA SER A 412 1.19 9.33 8.88
C SER A 412 0.36 8.68 7.77
N PRO A 413 0.48 9.15 6.51
CA PRO A 413 -0.14 8.49 5.35
C PRO A 413 0.24 7.00 5.22
N SER A 414 1.41 6.62 5.72
CA SER A 414 1.88 5.23 5.76
C SER A 414 1.27 4.37 6.87
N GLY A 415 0.57 4.96 7.84
CA GLY A 415 0.03 4.26 9.02
C GLY A 415 1.08 3.81 10.04
N LYS A 416 2.34 4.20 9.89
CA LYS A 416 3.43 3.78 10.79
C LYS A 416 3.59 4.66 12.03
N PHE A 417 3.29 5.94 11.90
CA PHE A 417 3.55 6.94 12.93
C PHE A 417 2.28 7.69 13.31
N LEU A 418 2.16 7.99 14.60
CA LEU A 418 1.09 8.77 15.20
C LEU A 418 1.70 9.99 15.89
N LEU A 419 1.26 11.19 15.52
CA LEU A 419 1.53 12.42 16.23
C LEU A 419 0.52 12.58 17.35
N VAL A 420 1.05 12.89 18.53
CA VAL A 420 0.28 13.11 19.74
C VAL A 420 0.67 14.46 20.29
N ASN A 421 -0.32 15.34 20.41
CA ASN A 421 -0.12 16.68 20.94
C ASN A 421 -0.52 16.76 22.42
N PHE A 422 0.25 17.48 23.22
CA PHE A 422 0.10 17.57 24.67
C PHE A 422 -0.21 19.00 25.12
N VAL A 423 -1.28 19.13 25.90
CA VAL A 423 -1.73 20.41 26.44
C VAL A 423 -0.69 20.95 27.43
N LYS A 424 -0.28 22.21 27.25
CA LYS A 424 0.65 22.98 28.12
C LYS A 424 2.09 22.45 28.19
N GLN A 425 2.47 21.46 27.39
CA GLN A 425 3.83 20.91 27.40
C GLN A 425 4.75 21.55 26.36
N GLU A 426 4.22 22.42 25.48
CA GLU A 426 4.96 23.05 24.36
C GLU A 426 5.70 22.01 23.51
N GLN A 427 5.15 20.79 23.46
CA GLN A 427 5.78 19.60 22.92
C GLN A 427 4.79 18.75 22.14
N LEU A 428 5.21 18.36 20.94
CA LEU A 428 4.55 17.36 20.12
C LEU A 428 5.37 16.07 20.12
N ALA A 429 4.76 14.92 20.31
CA ALA A 429 5.45 13.63 20.22
C ALA A 429 5.05 12.88 18.95
N CYS A 430 6.01 12.20 18.35
CA CYS A 430 5.80 11.20 17.32
C CYS A 430 5.96 9.81 17.95
N VAL A 431 4.91 9.01 17.91
CA VAL A 431 4.86 7.64 18.42
C VAL A 431 4.85 6.67 17.24
N GLU A 432 5.67 5.63 17.29
CA GLU A 432 5.62 4.55 16.31
C GLU A 432 4.52 3.55 16.70
N ILE A 433 3.61 3.26 15.79
CA ILE A 433 2.42 2.43 16.06
C ILE A 433 2.80 0.97 16.34
N ALA A 434 3.82 0.43 15.65
CA ALA A 434 4.24 -0.96 15.80
C ALA A 434 4.84 -1.26 17.19
N THR A 435 5.56 -0.30 17.78
CA THR A 435 6.26 -0.46 19.05
C THR A 435 5.56 0.23 20.23
N GLY A 436 4.68 1.20 19.95
CA GLY A 436 4.10 2.09 20.96
C GLY A 436 5.12 3.06 21.59
N SER A 437 6.34 3.14 21.04
CA SER A 437 7.42 3.95 21.59
C SER A 437 7.46 5.35 20.99
N VAL A 438 7.94 6.32 21.78
CA VAL A 438 8.11 7.70 21.30
C VAL A 438 9.37 7.76 20.44
N ALA A 439 9.20 7.92 19.13
CA ALA A 439 10.26 8.03 18.15
C ALA A 439 10.97 9.39 18.20
N ALA A 440 10.21 10.48 18.32
CA ALA A 440 10.75 11.84 18.38
C ALA A 440 9.86 12.79 19.19
N LYS A 441 10.47 13.86 19.71
CA LYS A 441 9.76 14.96 20.37
C LYS A 441 10.16 16.29 19.73
N TYR A 442 9.18 17.10 19.38
CA TYR A 442 9.36 18.40 18.76
C TYR A 442 9.05 19.48 19.78
N ARG A 443 9.93 20.47 19.91
CA ARG A 443 9.83 21.56 20.89
C ARG A 443 9.74 22.90 20.18
N GLY A 444 9.23 23.90 20.90
CA GLY A 444 9.14 25.28 20.44
C GLY A 444 7.73 25.72 20.04
N ILE A 445 6.73 24.85 20.21
CA ILE A 445 5.33 25.21 19.99
C ILE A 445 4.86 25.99 21.21
N ARG A 446 4.37 27.21 21.00
CA ARG A 446 3.62 27.92 22.04
C ARG A 446 2.18 27.43 21.99
N GLU A 447 1.83 26.53 22.91
CA GLU A 447 0.47 26.01 23.05
C GLU A 447 0.08 26.08 24.53
N GLN A 448 -0.83 26.99 24.85
CA GLN A 448 -1.32 27.18 26.21
C GLN A 448 -2.80 26.85 26.35
N ARG A 449 -3.60 26.92 25.28
CA ARG A 449 -5.05 26.92 25.36
C ARG A 449 -5.79 26.24 24.21
N TYR A 450 -5.28 26.25 22.97
CA TYR A 450 -6.03 25.81 21.79
C TYR A 450 -5.59 24.44 21.27
N VAL A 451 -6.49 23.73 20.56
CA VAL A 451 -6.19 22.44 19.95
C VAL A 451 -5.53 22.68 18.59
N LEU A 452 -4.22 22.45 18.51
CA LEU A 452 -3.45 22.63 17.29
C LEU A 452 -3.30 21.29 16.58
N ARG A 453 -3.90 21.13 15.39
CA ARG A 453 -3.86 19.87 14.63
C ARG A 453 -2.62 19.83 13.72
N PRO A 454 -1.62 18.98 14.02
CA PRO A 454 -0.43 18.85 13.19
C PRO A 454 -0.68 17.89 12.02
N CYS A 455 0.20 17.94 11.02
CA CYS A 455 0.25 16.94 9.97
C CYS A 455 1.68 16.53 9.61
N PHE A 456 1.80 15.35 9.02
CA PHE A 456 3.02 14.95 8.34
C PHE A 456 3.07 15.62 6.96
N SER A 457 4.26 16.06 6.56
CA SER A 457 4.55 16.65 5.26
C SER A 457 5.77 15.98 4.62
N GLY A 458 5.93 16.17 3.31
CA GLY A 458 7.00 15.55 2.55
C GLY A 458 6.61 14.21 1.92
N ALA A 459 7.42 13.77 0.95
CA ALA A 459 7.09 12.63 0.10
C ALA A 459 7.06 11.32 0.90
N HIS A 460 7.85 11.25 1.96
CA HIS A 460 8.04 10.09 2.83
C HIS A 460 7.69 10.44 4.29
N SER A 461 6.89 11.49 4.50
CA SER A 461 6.53 12.01 5.83
C SER A 461 7.78 12.38 6.65
N GLU A 462 8.78 12.94 5.98
CA GLU A 462 10.05 13.35 6.57
C GLU A 462 9.95 14.64 7.38
N LEU A 463 8.90 15.41 7.17
CA LEU A 463 8.61 16.63 7.93
C LEU A 463 7.35 16.46 8.77
N VAL A 464 7.32 17.14 9.91
CA VAL A 464 6.14 17.34 10.73
C VAL A 464 5.85 18.82 10.77
N ALA A 465 4.63 19.22 10.42
CA ALA A 465 4.18 20.60 10.45
C ALA A 465 3.11 20.78 11.55
N CYS A 466 3.25 21.84 12.34
CA CYS A 466 2.28 22.21 13.36
C CYS A 466 2.09 23.73 13.34
N GLY A 467 0.85 24.18 13.54
CA GLY A 467 0.55 25.57 13.85
C GLY A 467 0.94 25.92 15.29
N SER A 468 0.91 27.20 15.62
CA SER A 468 1.11 27.69 16.99
C SER A 468 0.23 28.89 17.30
N GLU A 469 0.06 29.19 18.58
CA GLU A 469 -0.71 30.33 19.06
C GLU A 469 -0.07 31.69 18.76
N ASP A 470 1.21 31.71 18.38
CA ASP A 470 1.90 32.93 17.93
C ASP A 470 1.60 33.32 16.47
N GLY A 471 0.84 32.48 15.75
CA GLY A 471 0.51 32.67 14.33
C GLY A 471 1.53 32.11 13.36
N ASN A 472 2.58 31.47 13.84
CA ASN A 472 3.58 30.84 12.99
C ASN A 472 3.28 29.35 12.80
N ILE A 473 3.80 28.80 11.69
CA ILE A 473 3.79 27.37 11.42
C ILE A 473 5.21 26.87 11.52
N TYR A 474 5.42 25.88 12.36
CA TYR A 474 6.72 25.29 12.59
C TYR A 474 6.81 23.93 11.88
N LEU A 475 7.91 23.72 11.17
CA LEU A 475 8.23 22.47 10.51
C LEU A 475 9.49 21.86 11.13
N TRP A 476 9.41 20.61 11.56
CA TRP A 476 10.55 19.86 12.06
C TRP A 476 10.86 18.67 11.17
N GLN A 477 12.12 18.25 11.15
CA GLN A 477 12.51 16.95 10.62
C GLN A 477 12.01 15.84 11.56
N ARG A 478 11.28 14.88 11.03
CA ARG A 478 10.63 13.80 11.81
C ARG A 478 11.62 13.03 12.67
N ASP A 479 12.71 12.57 12.08
CA ASP A 479 13.63 11.64 12.75
C ASP A 479 14.56 12.34 13.75
N THR A 480 14.93 13.59 13.48
CA THR A 480 15.91 14.33 14.31
C THR A 480 15.25 15.24 15.34
N GLY A 481 13.98 15.60 15.16
CA GLY A 481 13.28 16.59 15.98
C GLY A 481 13.79 18.02 15.82
N LYS A 482 14.73 18.28 14.90
CA LYS A 482 15.29 19.61 14.67
C LYS A 482 14.29 20.47 13.89
N LEU A 483 14.16 21.72 14.32
CA LEU A 483 13.38 22.71 13.59
C LEU A 483 14.04 22.96 12.23
N ALA A 484 13.28 22.73 11.17
CA ALA A 484 13.69 22.95 9.79
C ALA A 484 13.35 24.37 9.34
N VAL A 485 12.09 24.79 9.53
CA VAL A 485 11.57 26.08 9.05
C VAL A 485 10.50 26.62 9.98
N GLU A 486 10.47 27.93 10.09
CA GLU A 486 9.36 28.70 10.65
C GLU A 486 8.71 29.47 9.50
N LEU A 487 7.41 29.31 9.30
CA LEU A 487 6.63 30.04 8.31
C LEU A 487 5.81 31.11 9.04
N ASP A 488 6.09 32.36 8.71
CA ASP A 488 5.38 33.52 9.19
C ASP A 488 4.32 33.96 8.17
N GLY A 489 3.16 34.38 8.66
CA GLY A 489 2.15 34.97 7.78
C GLY A 489 0.77 35.13 8.38
N HIS A 490 0.33 34.19 9.22
CA HIS A 490 -0.94 34.37 9.93
C HIS A 490 -0.80 35.41 11.04
N SER A 491 -1.86 36.17 11.28
CA SER A 491 -1.85 37.22 12.32
C SER A 491 -2.44 36.75 13.66
N SER A 492 -2.91 35.51 13.73
CA SER A 492 -3.52 34.90 14.91
C SER A 492 -3.23 33.40 14.94
N VAL A 493 -3.72 32.68 15.95
CA VAL A 493 -3.52 31.24 16.20
C VAL A 493 -3.77 30.41 14.94
N VAL A 494 -2.87 29.48 14.64
CA VAL A 494 -3.02 28.52 13.53
C VAL A 494 -3.61 27.21 14.05
N ASN A 495 -4.91 27.00 13.86
CA ASN A 495 -5.66 25.86 14.43
C ASN A 495 -5.32 24.51 13.78
N VAL A 496 -5.10 24.50 12.47
CA VAL A 496 -4.91 23.25 11.73
C VAL A 496 -3.94 23.45 10.57
N VAL A 497 -3.10 22.45 10.35
CA VAL A 497 -2.26 22.33 9.17
C VAL A 497 -2.55 20.99 8.50
N VAL A 498 -2.81 20.99 7.19
CA VAL A 498 -3.06 19.78 6.41
C VAL A 498 -2.13 19.70 5.20
N ARG A 499 -1.68 18.49 4.87
CA ARG A 499 -0.91 18.23 3.65
C ARG A 499 -1.83 17.99 2.46
N HIS A 500 -1.38 18.38 1.29
CA HIS A 500 -2.01 17.98 0.05
C HIS A 500 -1.75 16.47 -0.21
N PRO A 501 -2.77 15.67 -0.58
CA PRO A 501 -2.62 14.22 -0.67
C PRO A 501 -1.74 13.78 -1.83
N VAL A 502 -1.87 14.43 -2.99
CA VAL A 502 -1.08 14.13 -4.22
C VAL A 502 0.29 14.80 -4.24
N HIS A 503 0.41 16.01 -3.68
CA HIS A 503 1.62 16.83 -3.75
C HIS A 503 2.25 17.00 -2.36
N PRO A 504 3.30 16.25 -2.04
CA PRO A 504 3.85 16.22 -0.68
C PRO A 504 4.47 17.55 -0.21
N ASN A 505 4.78 18.44 -1.14
CA ASN A 505 5.43 19.72 -0.88
C ASN A 505 4.42 20.86 -0.71
N VAL A 506 3.12 20.57 -0.67
CA VAL A 506 2.08 21.59 -0.48
C VAL A 506 1.36 21.32 0.82
N ILE A 507 1.25 22.35 1.65
CA ILE A 507 0.46 22.33 2.89
C ILE A 507 -0.54 23.49 2.88
N ALA A 508 -1.65 23.31 3.57
CA ALA A 508 -2.63 24.36 3.85
C ALA A 508 -2.72 24.58 5.35
N SER A 509 -2.95 25.81 5.77
CA SER A 509 -3.17 26.18 7.17
C SER A 509 -4.40 27.05 7.34
N ALA A 510 -5.07 26.92 8.47
CA ALA A 510 -6.21 27.74 8.84
C ALA A 510 -5.99 28.37 10.21
N SER A 511 -6.53 29.57 10.39
CA SER A 511 -6.27 30.41 11.55
C SER A 511 -7.52 31.17 12.01
N ASP A 512 -7.48 31.62 13.27
CA ASP A 512 -8.40 32.60 13.85
C ASP A 512 -8.29 33.98 13.17
N ASP A 513 -7.30 34.19 12.29
CA ASP A 513 -7.25 35.39 11.43
C ASP A 513 -8.27 35.35 10.28
N LYS A 514 -9.14 34.33 10.24
CA LYS A 514 -10.23 34.14 9.27
C LYS A 514 -9.73 33.78 7.87
N THR A 515 -8.45 33.51 7.72
CA THR A 515 -7.82 33.17 6.45
C THR A 515 -7.40 31.71 6.41
N VAL A 516 -7.41 31.16 5.20
CA VAL A 516 -6.78 29.89 4.89
C VAL A 516 -5.60 30.18 3.98
N ARG A 517 -4.43 29.65 4.29
CA ARG A 517 -3.21 29.88 3.49
C ARG A 517 -2.70 28.59 2.88
N LEU A 518 -2.21 28.70 1.65
CA LEU A 518 -1.52 27.63 0.95
C LEU A 518 -0.02 27.93 0.93
N TRP A 519 0.78 26.90 1.18
CA TRP A 519 2.23 27.01 1.27
C TRP A 519 2.90 25.98 0.38
N SER A 520 3.95 26.38 -0.32
CA SER A 520 4.84 25.46 -1.04
C SER A 520 6.13 25.31 -0.26
N LEU A 521 6.55 24.07 -0.06
CA LEU A 521 7.80 23.69 0.56
C LEU A 521 8.81 23.31 -0.53
N SER A 522 9.93 24.01 -0.57
CA SER A 522 11.05 23.71 -1.45
C SER A 522 12.28 23.35 -0.61
N SER A 523 13.03 22.34 -1.05
CA SER A 523 14.37 22.09 -0.51
C SER A 523 15.31 23.18 -1.03
N LEU A 524 15.99 23.91 -0.13
CA LEU A 524 17.18 24.65 -0.51
C LEU A 524 18.31 23.62 -0.59
N GLY A 525 18.57 23.16 -1.82
CA GLY A 525 19.66 22.25 -2.15
C GLY A 525 21.01 22.96 -2.21
#